data_AF-A0A968LVI4-F1
#
_entry.id   AF-A0A968LVI4-F1
#
_cell.length_a   1.000
_cell.length_b   1.000
_cell.length_c   1.000
_cell.angle_alpha   90.00
_cell.angle_beta   90.00
_cell.angle_gamma   90.00
#
_symmetry.space_group_name_H-M   'P 1'
#
loop_
_entity.id
_entity.type
_entity.pdbx_description
1 polymer ?
#
loop_
_entity_poly.entity_id
_entity_poly.type
_entity_poly.pdbx_seq_one_letter_code
_entity_poly.pdbx_strand_id
1 'polypeptide(L)'
;MAASYSYDFRRKALDALGRGERKIDVCQMFGISRNTLDLWIQRKTETGDVQTITDYQQGARHKVTDWERFGKFAQEHGAKTQTQMAKLWGDNVT
;
A
#
# COMPACT_ATOMS: atom_id res chain seq x y z
N MET A 1 15.47 -7.86 3.23
CA MET A 1 14.43 -7.75 2.19
C MET A 1 15.04 -6.94 1.05
N ALA A 2 15.08 -7.46 -0.18
CA ALA A 2 15.63 -6.69 -1.30
C ALA A 2 14.75 -5.46 -1.56
N ALA A 3 15.36 -4.28 -1.61
CA ALA A 3 14.65 -3.04 -1.89
C ALA A 3 14.05 -3.10 -3.30
N SER A 4 12.78 -2.73 -3.42
CA SER A 4 12.14 -2.65 -4.72
C SER A 4 12.70 -1.46 -5.53
N TYR A 5 12.80 -1.59 -6.86
CA TYR A 5 13.25 -0.51 -7.74
C TYR A 5 12.43 0.78 -7.56
N SER A 6 13.02 1.97 -7.73
CA SER A 6 12.27 3.23 -7.60
C SER A 6 11.23 3.38 -8.72
N TYR A 7 10.16 4.15 -8.46
CA TYR A 7 9.11 4.40 -9.46
C TYR A 7 9.68 5.06 -10.72
N ASP A 8 10.53 6.07 -10.56
CA ASP A 8 11.19 6.75 -11.69
C ASP A 8 12.02 5.78 -12.53
N PHE A 9 12.67 4.81 -11.90
CA PHE A 9 13.46 3.80 -12.61
C PHE A 9 12.56 2.90 -13.47
N ARG A 10 11.44 2.41 -12.92
CA ARG A 10 10.46 1.60 -13.67
C ARG A 10 9.87 2.37 -14.84
N ARG A 11 9.51 3.63 -14.60
CA ARG A 11 8.94 4.52 -15.62
C ARG A 11 9.93 4.78 -16.76
N LYS A 12 11.20 5.08 -16.46
CA LYS A 12 12.24 5.27 -17.48
C LYS A 12 12.45 4.03 -18.35
N ALA A 13 12.47 2.84 -17.74
CA ALA A 13 12.61 1.59 -18.48
C ALA A 13 11.42 1.33 -19.43
N LEU A 14 10.19 1.64 -18.99
CA LEU A 14 9.00 1.50 -19.84
C LEU A 14 8.87 2.61 -20.88
N ASP A 15 9.35 3.83 -20.59
CA ASP A 15 9.42 4.91 -21.56
C ASP A 15 10.41 4.58 -22.69
N ALA A 16 11.53 3.92 -22.37
CA ALA A 16 12.48 3.43 -23.38
C ALA A 16 11.81 2.41 -24.33
N LEU A 17 11.02 1.48 -23.79
CA LEU A 17 10.20 0.58 -24.62
C LEU A 17 9.19 1.35 -25.49
N GLY A 18 8.55 2.39 -24.95
CA GLY A 18 7.62 3.25 -25.69
C GLY A 18 8.28 4.02 -26.84
N ARG A 19 9.58 4.29 -26.76
CA ARG A 19 10.38 4.91 -27.84
C ARG A 19 10.76 3.93 -28.95
N GLY A 20 10.46 2.63 -28.80
CA GLY A 20 10.76 1.59 -29.80
C GLY A 20 12.02 0.78 -29.52
N GLU A 21 12.66 0.95 -28.36
CA GLU A 21 13.79 0.11 -27.94
C GLU A 21 13.34 -1.35 -27.76
N ARG A 22 14.19 -2.31 -28.13
CA ARG A 22 13.87 -3.72 -27.92
C ARG A 22 14.01 -4.06 -26.44
N LYS A 23 13.21 -5.02 -25.95
CA LYS A 23 13.27 -5.48 -24.54
C LYS A 23 14.68 -5.85 -24.07
N ILE A 24 15.47 -6.48 -24.95
CA ILE A 24 16.84 -6.90 -24.62
C ILE A 24 17.73 -5.68 -24.38
N ASP A 25 17.64 -4.68 -25.26
CA ASP A 25 18.46 -3.48 -25.18
C ASP A 25 18.11 -2.67 -23.92
N VAL A 26 16.82 -2.58 -23.58
CA VAL A 26 16.36 -1.96 -22.31
C VAL A 26 16.88 -2.72 -21.10
N CYS A 27 16.84 -4.06 -21.10
CA CYS A 27 17.38 -4.85 -19.99
C CYS A 27 18.88 -4.61 -19.79
N GLN A 28 19.66 -4.53 -20.88
CA GLN A 28 21.09 -4.24 -20.82
C GLN A 28 21.36 -2.80 -20.37
N MET A 29 20.63 -1.82 -20.92
CA MET A 29 20.77 -0.40 -20.61
C MET A 29 20.50 -0.10 -19.13
N PHE A 30 19.48 -0.73 -18.55
CA PHE A 30 19.07 -0.51 -17.16
C PHE A 30 19.65 -1.56 -16.19
N GLY A 31 20.40 -2.57 -16.67
CA GLY A 31 20.97 -3.61 -15.82
C GLY A 31 19.93 -4.46 -15.08
N ILE A 32 18.75 -4.67 -15.70
CA ILE A 32 17.66 -5.45 -15.10
C ILE A 32 17.48 -6.79 -15.78
N SER A 33 16.91 -7.74 -15.04
CA SER A 33 16.51 -9.02 -15.63
C SER A 33 15.32 -8.84 -16.58
N ARG A 34 15.26 -9.69 -17.60
CA ARG A 34 14.14 -9.72 -18.55
C ARG A 34 12.79 -9.97 -17.85
N ASN A 35 12.80 -10.85 -16.84
CA ASN A 35 11.63 -11.13 -16.02
C ASN A 35 11.12 -9.87 -15.29
N THR A 36 12.03 -9.03 -14.77
CA THR A 36 11.66 -7.77 -14.12
C THR A 36 10.95 -6.83 -15.08
N LEU A 37 11.45 -6.71 -16.31
CA LEU A 37 10.84 -5.87 -17.34
C LEU A 37 9.46 -6.41 -17.76
N ASP A 38 9.34 -7.73 -17.95
CA ASP A 38 8.07 -8.36 -18.33
C ASP A 38 6.98 -8.19 -17.25
N LEU A 39 7.34 -8.30 -15.96
CA LEU A 39 6.43 -8.01 -14.84
C LEU A 39 5.92 -6.56 -14.83
N TRP A 40 6.76 -5.59 -15.19
CA TRP A 40 6.34 -4.19 -15.27
C TRP A 40 5.42 -3.92 -16.45
N ILE A 41 5.66 -4.57 -17.59
CA ILE A 41 4.78 -4.49 -18.76
C ILE A 41 3.41 -5.07 -18.40
N GLN A 42 3.37 -6.27 -17.83
CA GLN A 42 2.12 -6.93 -17.43
C GLN A 42 1.32 -6.03 -16.47
N ARG A 43 1.99 -5.51 -15.44
CA ARG A 43 1.35 -4.62 -14.46
C ARG A 43 0.79 -3.34 -15.09
N LYS A 44 1.53 -2.74 -16.02
CA LYS A 44 1.05 -1.56 -16.77
C LYS A 44 -0.16 -1.90 -17.64
N THR A 45 -0.22 -3.10 -18.23
CA THR A 45 -1.37 -3.56 -19.00
C THR A 45 -2.60 -3.82 -18.12
N GLU A 46 -2.40 -4.40 -16.92
CA GLU A 46 -3.49 -4.74 -16.00
C GLU A 46 -4.03 -3.53 -15.23
N THR A 47 -3.15 -2.64 -14.76
CA THR A 47 -3.50 -1.54 -13.85
C THR A 47 -3.46 -0.15 -14.53
N GLY A 48 -2.85 -0.04 -15.70
CA GLY A 48 -2.58 1.26 -16.36
C GLY A 48 -1.36 2.02 -15.81
N ASP A 49 -0.80 1.59 -14.67
CA ASP A 49 0.35 2.21 -14.00
C ASP A 49 1.36 1.16 -13.50
N VAL A 50 2.54 1.62 -13.11
CA VAL A 50 3.73 0.86 -12.73
C VAL A 50 4.11 1.12 -11.28
N GLN A 51 3.26 1.83 -10.54
CA GLN A 51 3.46 2.09 -9.12
C GLN A 51 3.64 0.78 -8.37
N THR A 52 4.51 0.78 -7.36
CA THR A 52 4.62 -0.35 -6.44
C THR A 52 3.30 -0.54 -5.71
N ILE A 53 2.98 -1.77 -5.30
CA ILE A 53 1.86 -1.95 -4.36
C ILE A 53 2.29 -1.23 -3.08
N THR A 54 1.65 -0.10 -2.79
CA THR A 54 1.87 0.67 -1.55
C THR A 54 0.91 0.24 -0.45
N ASP A 55 0.24 -0.91 -0.59
CA ASP A 55 -0.33 -1.63 0.56
C ASP A 55 0.79 -2.09 1.49
N TYR A 56 1.46 -1.11 2.09
CA TYR A 56 1.97 -1.27 3.43
C TYR A 56 0.80 -1.80 4.24
N GLN A 57 1.05 -2.86 5.02
CA GLN A 57 0.06 -3.41 5.92
C GLN A 57 -0.42 -2.27 6.82
N GLN A 58 -1.54 -1.63 6.45
CA GLN A 58 -2.28 -0.83 7.40
C GLN A 58 -2.59 -1.84 8.49
N GLY A 59 -2.10 -1.57 9.71
CA GLY A 59 -2.26 -2.48 10.84
C GLY A 59 -3.73 -2.84 11.06
N ALA A 60 -4.02 -3.60 12.11
CA ALA A 60 -5.39 -3.98 12.44
C ALA A 60 -6.36 -2.81 12.25
N ARG A 61 -7.37 -3.01 11.38
CA ARG A 61 -8.40 -2.01 11.05
C ARG A 61 -8.92 -1.40 12.36
N HIS A 62 -9.07 -0.07 12.40
CA HIS A 62 -9.51 0.63 13.60
C HIS A 62 -10.82 0.01 14.14
N LYS A 63 -10.80 -0.43 15.41
CA LYS A 63 -12.00 -1.00 16.07
C LYS A 63 -13.04 0.07 16.42
N VAL A 64 -12.59 1.32 16.51
CA VAL A 64 -13.46 2.50 16.68
C VAL A 64 -13.52 3.23 15.36
N THR A 65 -14.62 3.05 14.65
CA THR A 65 -14.89 3.69 13.35
C THR A 65 -15.64 5.01 13.52
N ASP A 66 -16.45 5.13 14.58
CA ASP A 66 -17.25 6.32 14.89
C ASP A 66 -16.64 7.10 16.07
N TRP A 67 -15.89 8.15 15.73
CA TRP A 67 -15.22 9.02 16.70
C TRP A 67 -16.18 9.95 17.44
N GLU A 68 -17.30 10.34 16.84
CA GLU A 68 -18.26 11.25 17.48
C GLU A 68 -19.03 10.52 18.59
N ARG A 69 -19.49 9.30 18.31
CA ARG A 69 -20.11 8.41 19.30
C ARG A 69 -19.13 8.08 20.43
N PHE A 70 -17.86 7.84 20.09
CA PHE A 70 -16.83 7.54 21.10
C PHE A 70 -16.54 8.75 21.98
N GLY A 71 -16.51 9.96 21.42
CA GLY A 71 -16.32 11.19 22.19
C GLY A 71 -17.43 11.42 23.24
N LYS A 72 -18.70 11.27 22.84
CA LYS A 72 -19.85 11.39 23.76
C LYS A 72 -19.80 10.32 24.86
N PHE A 73 -19.49 9.08 24.49
CA PHE A 73 -19.33 7.98 25.44
C PHE A 73 -18.19 8.20 26.43
N ALA A 74 -17.04 8.70 25.97
CA ALA A 74 -15.90 9.00 26.82
C ALA A 74 -16.21 10.12 27.82
N GLN A 75 -16.98 11.13 27.40
CA GLN A 75 -17.43 12.21 28.27
C GLN A 75 -18.43 11.72 29.32
N GLU A 76 -19.40 10.88 28.94
CA GLU A 76 -20.42 10.32 29.84
C GLU A 76 -19.85 9.30 30.85
N HIS A 77 -18.75 8.64 30.50
CA HIS A 77 -18.15 7.59 31.32
C HIS A 77 -16.72 7.91 31.79
N GLY A 78 -16.28 9.17 31.75
CA GLY A 78 -14.91 9.58 32.09
C GLY A 78 -14.47 9.26 33.53
N ALA A 79 -15.42 8.97 34.42
CA ALA A 79 -15.15 8.50 35.79
C ALA A 79 -14.86 6.99 35.88
N LYS A 80 -15.07 6.23 34.81
CA LYS A 80 -14.88 4.77 34.76
C LYS A 80 -13.47 4.44 34.26
N THR A 81 -12.97 3.28 34.69
CA THR A 81 -11.70 2.77 34.19
C THR A 81 -11.83 2.28 32.75
N GLN A 82 -10.72 2.26 31.99
CA GLN A 82 -10.71 1.80 30.59
C GLN A 82 -11.27 0.36 30.44
N THR A 83 -11.01 -0.53 31.41
CA THR A 83 -11.57 -1.89 31.42
C THR A 83 -13.09 -1.91 31.56
N GLN A 84 -13.66 -1.02 32.36
CA GLN A 84 -15.11 -0.88 32.50
C GLN A 84 -15.74 -0.25 31.26
N MET A 85 -15.06 0.75 30.67
CA MET A 85 -15.49 1.38 29.43
C MET A 85 -15.48 0.38 28.26
N ALA A 86 -14.47 -0.47 28.14
CA ALA A 86 -14.41 -1.51 27.10
C ALA A 86 -15.58 -2.52 27.19
N LYS A 87 -16.00 -2.89 28.41
CA LYS A 87 -17.17 -3.74 28.63
C LYS A 87 -18.49 -3.06 28.20
N LEU A 88 -18.59 -1.74 28.38
CA LEU A 88 -19.79 -0.96 28.09
C LEU A 88 -19.92 -0.57 26.61
N TRP A 89 -18.80 -0.46 25.89
CA TRP A 89 -18.79 -0.07 24.48
C TRP A 89 -19.37 -1.14 23.55
N GLY A 90 -19.39 -2.42 23.95
CA GLY A 90 -20.21 -3.48 23.33
C GLY A 90 -19.72 -4.04 21.97
N ASP A 91 -18.80 -3.38 21.27
CA ASP A 91 -18.35 -3.81 19.92
C ASP A 91 -17.25 -4.90 19.92
N ASN A 92 -17.12 -5.72 20.96
CA ASN A 92 -16.04 -6.73 21.07
C ASN A 92 -14.65 -6.13 20.78
N VAL A 93 -14.35 -4.98 21.38
CA VAL A 93 -13.01 -4.38 21.36
C VAL A 93 -12.10 -5.18 22.30
N THR A 94 -11.83 -6.45 21.97
CA THR A 94 -10.77 -7.27 22.58
C THR A 94 -9.61 -7.33 21.63
#